data_AF-X1JNU0-F1
#
_entry.id   AF-X1JNU0-F1
#
_cell.length_a   1.000
_cell.length_b   1.000
_cell.length_c   1.000
_cell.angle_alpha   90.00
_cell.angle_beta   90.00
_cell.angle_gamma   90.00
#
_symmetry.space_group_name_H-M   'P 1'
#
loop_
_entity.id
_entity.type
_entity.pdbx_description
1 polymer ?
#
loop_
_entity_poly.entity_id
_entity_poly.type
_entity_poly.pdbx_seq_one_letter_code
_entity_poly.pdbx_strand_id
1 'polypeptide(L)'
;FSSIFTLYQDLDGKIARILSEVSQGKPIIELSDSGESHAVWMITEPESIHQISDIFISQSLYVADGHHRYETALAYQCERMHSRPDEGLNKAGTLLAGMEAFNYMMMTLVDFSDPGLLALPIHRLVRGIAHSMLSEMKGKLNSFFVLESVPLSEGLVGNLKCKMTA
;
A
#
# COMPACT_ATOMS: atom_id res chain seq x y z
N PHE A 1 1.51 -4.47 12.54
CA PHE A 1 1.81 -3.24 11.78
C PHE A 1 1.95 -3.65 10.32
N SER A 2 1.15 -3.08 9.40
CA SER A 2 1.28 -3.39 7.97
C SER A 2 2.21 -2.40 7.28
N SER A 3 2.77 -2.79 6.15
CA SER A 3 3.57 -1.93 5.26
C SER A 3 2.73 -0.81 4.63
N ILE A 4 3.39 0.19 4.06
CA ILE A 4 2.77 1.15 3.15
C ILE A 4 2.56 0.46 1.81
N PHE A 5 1.32 0.44 1.31
CA PHE A 5 1.00 -0.16 0.03
C PHE A 5 1.23 0.87 -1.06
N THR A 6 2.18 0.60 -1.93
CA THR A 6 2.74 1.55 -2.89
C THR A 6 2.73 0.93 -4.28
N LEU A 7 2.34 1.72 -5.26
CA LEU A 7 2.31 1.33 -6.66
C LEU A 7 3.49 1.96 -7.42
N TYR A 8 4.02 1.21 -8.38
CA TYR A 8 5.04 1.66 -9.32
C TYR A 8 4.68 1.17 -10.73
N GLN A 9 5.44 1.60 -11.74
CA GLN A 9 5.20 1.26 -13.14
C GLN A 9 6.45 0.63 -13.78
N ASP A 10 6.41 -0.66 -14.11
CA ASP A 10 7.56 -1.34 -14.73
C ASP A 10 7.43 -1.43 -16.26
N LEU A 11 7.55 -0.28 -16.95
CA LEU A 11 7.33 -0.21 -18.41
C LEU A 11 8.22 -1.17 -19.22
N ASP A 12 9.46 -1.39 -18.78
CA ASP A 12 10.44 -2.24 -19.46
C ASP A 12 10.42 -3.70 -18.94
N GLY A 13 9.60 -4.02 -17.93
CA GLY A 13 9.54 -5.35 -17.30
C GLY A 13 10.83 -5.75 -16.58
N LYS A 14 11.67 -4.79 -16.19
CA LYS A 14 13.00 -5.06 -15.59
C LYS A 14 12.86 -5.63 -14.19
N ILE A 15 11.99 -5.07 -13.37
CA ILE A 15 11.71 -5.56 -12.02
C ILE A 15 11.03 -6.91 -12.11
N ALA A 16 10.01 -7.04 -12.97
CA ALA A 16 9.29 -8.30 -13.18
C ALA A 16 10.24 -9.46 -13.53
N ARG A 17 11.23 -9.21 -14.40
CA ARG A 17 12.26 -10.21 -14.73
C ARG A 17 13.10 -10.63 -13.51
N ILE A 18 13.60 -9.66 -12.74
CA ILE A 18 14.39 -9.95 -11.52
C ILE A 18 13.56 -10.77 -10.52
N LEU A 19 12.30 -10.39 -10.30
CA LEU A 19 11.39 -11.11 -9.41
C LEU A 19 11.07 -12.52 -9.93
N SER A 20 10.92 -12.68 -11.25
CA SER A 20 10.69 -13.99 -11.88
C SER A 20 11.89 -14.92 -11.71
N GLU A 21 13.11 -14.40 -11.83
CA GLU A 21 14.36 -15.17 -11.63
C GLU A 21 14.51 -15.62 -10.18
N VAL A 22 14.29 -14.70 -9.23
CA VAL A 22 14.34 -14.99 -7.78
C VAL A 22 13.31 -16.04 -7.38
N SER A 23 12.09 -15.96 -7.92
CA SER A 23 11.00 -16.87 -7.60
C SER A 23 11.16 -18.28 -8.18
N GLN A 24 12.13 -18.51 -9.08
CA GLN A 24 12.52 -19.89 -9.47
C GLN A 24 13.29 -20.61 -8.34
N GLY A 25 13.86 -19.87 -7.39
CA GLY A 25 14.53 -20.41 -6.23
C GLY A 25 13.57 -20.96 -5.18
N LYS A 26 14.14 -21.56 -4.13
CA LYS A 26 13.35 -22.05 -2.99
C LYS A 26 12.86 -20.86 -2.14
N PRO A 27 11.56 -20.76 -1.81
CA PRO A 27 11.08 -19.73 -0.91
C PRO A 27 11.65 -19.92 0.50
N ILE A 28 11.84 -18.82 1.22
CA ILE A 28 12.30 -18.82 2.62
C ILE A 28 11.15 -19.13 3.59
N ILE A 29 9.92 -18.84 3.17
CA ILE A 29 8.69 -19.11 3.90
C ILE A 29 7.70 -19.65 2.89
N GLU A 30 7.10 -20.79 3.21
CA GLU A 30 6.04 -21.40 2.44
C GLU A 30 4.98 -21.90 3.43
N LEU A 31 3.76 -21.41 3.28
CA LEU A 31 2.63 -21.76 4.13
C LEU A 31 1.39 -22.00 3.28
N SER A 32 0.57 -22.96 3.69
CA SER A 32 -0.74 -23.19 3.10
C SER A 32 -1.78 -23.23 4.21
N ASP A 33 -2.81 -22.40 4.08
CA ASP A 33 -3.91 -22.31 5.03
C ASP A 33 -5.22 -22.06 4.29
N SER A 34 -6.29 -22.73 4.70
CA SER A 34 -7.66 -22.49 4.21
C SER A 34 -7.83 -22.49 2.68
N GLY A 35 -7.01 -23.26 1.96
CA GLY A 35 -7.04 -23.36 0.50
C GLY A 35 -6.21 -22.29 -0.23
N GLU A 36 -5.53 -21.42 0.51
CA GLU A 36 -4.58 -20.44 -0.01
C GLU A 36 -3.14 -20.89 0.29
N SER A 37 -2.24 -20.60 -0.64
CA SER A 37 -0.80 -20.86 -0.47
C SER A 37 -0.06 -19.53 -0.58
N HIS A 38 0.80 -19.26 0.41
CA HIS A 38 1.65 -18.08 0.42
C HIS A 38 3.11 -18.52 0.42
N ALA A 39 3.90 -17.90 -0.46
CA ALA A 39 5.32 -18.10 -0.56
C ALA A 39 6.03 -16.75 -0.52
N VAL A 40 7.15 -16.70 0.19
CA VAL A 40 7.99 -15.50 0.33
C VAL A 40 9.41 -15.86 -0.08
N TRP A 41 9.96 -15.08 -0.99
CA TRP A 41 11.36 -15.15 -1.40
C TRP A 41 12.13 -13.97 -0.83
N MET A 42 13.41 -14.19 -0.56
CA MET A 42 14.33 -13.17 -0.09
C MET A 42 15.34 -12.84 -1.19
N ILE A 43 15.56 -11.55 -1.43
CA ILE A 43 16.61 -11.07 -2.33
C ILE A 43 17.75 -10.57 -1.44
N THR A 44 18.85 -11.32 -1.39
CA THR A 44 20.07 -10.96 -0.63
C THR A 44 21.23 -10.58 -1.52
N GLU A 45 21.18 -10.92 -2.81
CA GLU A 45 22.26 -10.70 -3.75
C GLU A 45 22.46 -9.19 -3.98
N PRO A 46 23.66 -8.64 -3.69
CA PRO A 46 23.91 -7.20 -3.81
C PRO A 46 23.62 -6.65 -5.20
N GLU A 47 23.89 -7.42 -6.26
CA GLU A 47 23.64 -7.01 -7.65
C GLU A 47 22.15 -6.77 -7.90
N SER A 48 21.28 -7.72 -7.53
CA SER A 48 19.83 -7.58 -7.69
C SER A 48 19.29 -6.41 -6.86
N ILE A 49 19.77 -6.23 -5.63
CA ILE A 49 19.38 -5.11 -4.76
C ILE A 49 19.78 -3.78 -5.42
N HIS A 50 20.99 -3.68 -5.97
CA HIS A 50 21.47 -2.46 -6.60
C HIS A 50 20.66 -2.13 -7.85
N GLN A 51 20.40 -3.11 -8.72
CA GLN A 51 19.58 -2.93 -9.91
C GLN A 51 18.16 -2.45 -9.59
N ILE A 52 17.51 -3.08 -8.60
CA ILE A 52 16.19 -2.66 -8.13
C ILE A 52 16.24 -1.23 -7.57
N SER A 53 17.25 -0.92 -6.75
CA SER A 53 17.41 0.40 -6.15
C SER A 53 17.61 1.49 -7.21
N ASP A 54 18.47 1.23 -8.20
CA ASP A 54 18.78 2.16 -9.28
C ASP A 54 17.55 2.48 -10.15
N ILE A 55 16.69 1.48 -10.39
CA ILE A 55 15.41 1.68 -11.09
C ILE A 55 14.53 2.65 -10.29
N PHE A 56 14.40 2.43 -8.98
CA PHE A 56 13.53 3.23 -8.13
C PHE A 56 14.04 4.66 -7.82
N ILE A 57 15.35 4.94 -7.94
CA ILE A 57 15.89 6.30 -7.75
C ILE A 57 15.24 7.32 -8.69
N SER A 58 14.97 6.91 -9.93
CA SER A 58 14.44 7.80 -10.98
C SER A 58 12.92 7.74 -11.13
N GLN A 59 12.26 6.90 -10.33
CA GLN A 59 10.86 6.54 -10.52
C GLN A 59 9.96 7.17 -9.48
N SER A 60 8.78 7.63 -9.91
CA SER A 60 7.72 8.05 -8.99
C SER A 60 7.01 6.85 -8.39
N LEU A 61 6.83 6.88 -7.07
CA LEU A 61 6.08 5.89 -6.30
C LEU A 61 4.73 6.49 -5.86
N TYR A 62 3.67 5.70 -5.93
CA TYR A 62 2.31 6.14 -5.62
C TYR A 62 1.79 5.42 -4.39
N VAL A 63 1.60 6.13 -3.27
CA VAL A 63 1.01 5.53 -2.07
C VAL A 63 -0.48 5.24 -2.35
N ALA A 64 -0.85 3.97 -2.35
CA ALA A 64 -2.23 3.53 -2.57
C ALA A 64 -2.96 3.30 -1.24
N ASP A 65 -2.26 2.82 -0.21
CA ASP A 65 -2.76 2.78 1.17
C ASP A 65 -1.65 3.07 2.19
N GLY A 66 -2.00 3.74 3.28
CA GLY A 66 -1.07 4.06 4.36
C GLY A 66 -0.60 5.51 4.42
N HIS A 67 -1.27 6.44 3.72
CA HIS A 67 -0.96 7.88 3.73
C HIS A 67 -0.69 8.44 5.13
N HIS A 68 -1.60 8.24 6.09
CA HIS A 68 -1.40 8.71 7.47
C HIS A 68 -0.22 8.05 8.18
N ARG A 69 0.08 6.78 7.87
CA ARG A 69 1.24 6.06 8.43
C ARG A 69 2.54 6.64 7.88
N TYR A 70 2.58 6.95 6.59
CA TYR A 70 3.69 7.63 5.95
C TYR A 70 3.92 9.03 6.53
N GLU A 71 2.87 9.85 6.64
CA GLU A 71 2.92 11.19 7.25
C GLU A 71 3.43 11.14 8.70
N THR A 72 2.92 10.18 9.48
CA THR A 72 3.35 9.98 10.88
C THR A 72 4.83 9.62 10.96
N ALA A 73 5.35 8.78 10.06
CA ALA A 73 6.76 8.44 10.05
C ALA A 73 7.66 9.59 9.61
N LEU A 74 7.22 10.43 8.67
CA LEU A 74 7.94 11.66 8.33
C LEU A 74 8.00 12.62 9.53
N ALA A 75 6.87 12.82 10.22
CA ALA A 75 6.83 13.65 11.42
C ALA A 75 7.77 13.11 12.51
N TYR A 76 7.77 11.79 12.72
CA TYR A 76 8.66 11.13 13.66
C TYR A 76 10.14 11.27 13.24
N GLN A 77 10.48 11.05 11.96
CA GLN A 77 11.83 11.27 11.46
C GLN A 77 12.30 12.70 11.75
N CYS A 78 11.47 13.70 11.45
CA CYS A 78 11.77 15.09 11.76
C CYS A 78 12.01 15.29 13.27
N GLU A 79 11.11 14.80 14.14
CA GLU A 79 11.28 14.91 15.60
C GLU A 79 12.62 14.33 16.07
N ARG A 80 13.01 13.16 15.55
CA ARG A 80 14.27 12.47 15.90
C ARG A 80 15.49 13.23 15.42
N MET A 81 15.45 13.81 14.22
CA MET A 81 16.52 14.66 13.68
C MET A 81 16.70 15.94 14.51
N HIS A 82 15.61 16.59 14.95
CA HIS A 82 15.70 17.81 15.75
C HIS A 82 16.11 17.56 17.21
N SER A 83 15.82 16.37 17.75
CA SER A 83 16.16 15.99 19.13
C SER A 83 17.61 15.52 19.29
N ARG A 84 18.42 15.49 18.21
CA ARG A 84 19.79 14.98 18.20
C ARG A 84 20.76 15.84 17.39
N PRO A 85 21.32 16.94 17.94
CA PRO A 85 22.47 17.61 17.32
C PRO A 85 23.77 16.79 17.46
N ASP A 86 23.94 16.01 18.54
CA ASP A 86 25.23 15.43 18.96
C ASP A 86 25.23 13.91 19.24
N GLU A 87 24.11 13.19 19.08
CA GLU A 87 24.07 11.72 19.28
C GLU A 87 24.48 10.92 18.03
N GLY A 88 25.23 11.54 17.12
CA GLY A 88 25.83 10.91 15.94
C GLY A 88 27.11 10.13 16.24
N LEU A 89 27.54 10.03 17.50
CA LEU A 89 28.63 9.14 17.90
C LEU A 89 28.06 7.89 18.57
N ASN A 90 28.24 6.74 17.93
CA ASN A 90 28.30 5.48 18.67
C ASN A 90 29.47 5.52 19.69
N LYS A 91 29.54 4.58 20.65
CA LYS A 91 30.68 4.45 21.60
C LYS A 91 32.07 4.30 20.93
N ALA A 92 32.13 4.26 19.59
CA ALA A 92 33.32 4.13 18.76
C ALA A 92 33.59 5.37 17.86
N GLY A 93 32.88 6.49 18.06
CA GLY A 93 33.18 7.75 17.36
C GLY A 93 32.85 7.77 15.87
N THR A 94 32.03 6.85 15.37
CA THR A 94 31.64 6.77 13.96
C THR A 94 30.22 7.30 13.75
N LEU A 95 30.09 8.22 12.78
CA LEU A 95 28.81 8.72 12.26
C LEU A 95 28.03 7.54 11.67
N LEU A 96 26.95 7.10 12.34
CA LEU A 96 25.91 6.27 11.72
C LEU A 96 24.93 7.13 10.91
N ALA A 97 25.40 8.26 10.37
CA ALA A 97 24.56 9.27 9.74
C ALA A 97 23.79 8.66 8.57
N GLY A 98 22.48 8.44 8.75
CA GLY A 98 21.57 7.97 7.72
C GLY A 98 21.06 6.54 7.91
N MET A 99 21.69 5.71 8.75
CA MET A 99 21.27 4.31 8.94
C MET A 99 20.31 4.10 10.13
N GLU A 100 19.86 5.18 10.78
CA GLU A 100 18.95 5.09 11.90
C GLU A 100 17.58 4.52 11.47
N ALA A 101 16.99 3.69 12.32
CA ALA A 101 15.72 3.02 12.01
C ALA A 101 14.58 3.99 11.64
N PHE A 102 14.61 5.22 12.16
CA PHE A 102 13.61 6.26 11.84
C PHE A 102 13.76 6.86 10.43
N ASN A 103 14.80 6.50 9.66
CA ASN A 103 14.95 6.89 8.26
C ASN A 103 14.31 5.88 7.29
N TYR A 104 13.79 4.76 7.79
CA TYR A 104 13.27 3.67 6.98
C TYR A 104 11.85 3.30 7.37
N MET A 105 11.08 2.85 6.38
CA MET A 105 9.75 2.32 6.56
C MET A 105 9.54 1.14 5.61
N MET A 106 8.86 0.12 6.10
CA MET A 106 8.50 -1.04 5.29
C MET A 106 7.43 -0.66 4.25
N MET A 107 7.72 -0.94 2.99
CA MET A 107 6.81 -0.73 1.88
C MET A 107 6.51 -2.05 1.16
N THR A 108 5.29 -2.18 0.66
CA THR A 108 4.89 -3.19 -0.31
C THR A 108 4.75 -2.50 -1.65
N LEU A 109 5.57 -2.90 -2.63
CA LEU A 109 5.60 -2.32 -3.97
C LEU A 109 4.90 -3.27 -4.93
N VAL A 110 3.91 -2.76 -5.67
CA VAL A 110 3.16 -3.53 -6.67
C VAL A 110 3.15 -2.76 -7.99
N ASP A 111 3.36 -3.46 -9.11
CA ASP A 111 3.30 -2.83 -10.43
C ASP A 111 1.85 -2.48 -10.80
N PHE A 112 1.62 -1.34 -11.44
CA PHE A 112 0.32 -0.95 -11.99
C PHE A 112 -0.22 -1.96 -13.00
N SER A 113 0.67 -2.67 -13.68
CA SER A 113 0.31 -3.68 -14.68
C SER A 113 0.08 -5.07 -14.08
N ASP A 114 0.21 -5.23 -12.75
CA ASP A 114 -0.01 -6.51 -12.09
C ASP A 114 -1.48 -6.95 -12.27
N PRO A 115 -1.76 -8.11 -12.89
CA PRO A 115 -3.12 -8.56 -13.15
C PRO A 115 -3.90 -8.90 -11.86
N GLY A 116 -3.20 -9.13 -10.75
CA GLY A 116 -3.77 -9.31 -9.42
C GLY A 116 -4.10 -8.00 -8.71
N LEU A 117 -3.68 -6.84 -9.24
CA LEU A 117 -4.02 -5.54 -8.69
C LEU A 117 -5.48 -5.18 -9.05
N LEU A 118 -6.38 -5.36 -8.09
CA LEU A 118 -7.80 -5.04 -8.24
C LEU A 118 -8.20 -3.83 -7.38
N ALA A 119 -8.47 -2.70 -8.02
CA ALA A 119 -9.03 -1.51 -7.38
C ALA A 119 -10.57 -1.54 -7.44
N LEU A 120 -11.21 -2.07 -6.40
CA LEU A 120 -12.67 -2.16 -6.34
C LEU A 120 -13.31 -0.91 -5.70
N PRO A 121 -14.53 -0.54 -6.11
CA PRO A 121 -15.26 0.58 -5.50
C PRO A 121 -15.50 0.36 -4.00
N ILE A 122 -15.34 1.42 -3.22
CA ILE A 122 -15.73 1.43 -1.81
C ILE A 122 -17.18 1.89 -1.71
N HIS A 123 -18.07 0.98 -1.33
CA HIS A 123 -19.47 1.30 -1.07
C HIS A 123 -19.67 1.70 0.39
N ARG A 124 -20.32 2.86 0.62
CA ARG A 124 -20.69 3.32 1.97
C ARG A 124 -22.18 3.12 2.18
N LEU A 125 -22.54 2.51 3.31
CA LEU A 125 -23.94 2.36 3.72
C LEU A 125 -24.28 3.39 4.78
N VAL A 126 -25.31 4.19 4.54
CA VAL A 126 -25.84 5.17 5.49
C VAL A 126 -27.22 4.70 5.96
N ARG A 127 -27.45 4.64 7.27
CA ARG A 127 -28.71 4.23 7.90
C ARG A 127 -29.19 5.28 8.90
N GLY A 128 -30.47 5.23 9.28
CA GLY A 128 -31.03 6.07 10.35
C GLY A 128 -31.19 7.55 9.98
N ILE A 129 -31.17 7.88 8.69
CA ILE A 129 -31.37 9.25 8.20
C ILE A 129 -32.85 9.52 7.94
N ALA A 130 -33.33 10.69 8.36
CA ALA A 130 -34.69 11.14 8.07
C ALA A 130 -34.89 11.37 6.56
N HIS A 131 -36.10 11.12 6.05
CA HIS A 131 -36.41 11.31 4.63
C HIS A 131 -36.17 12.74 4.13
N SER A 132 -36.42 13.75 4.97
CA SER A 132 -36.14 15.15 4.67
C SER A 132 -34.64 15.40 4.44
N MET A 133 -33.80 14.88 5.34
CA MET A 133 -32.34 14.99 5.24
C MET A 133 -31.78 14.23 4.04
N LEU A 134 -32.32 13.04 3.72
CA LEU A 134 -31.95 12.30 2.51
C LEU A 134 -32.25 13.12 1.25
N SER A 135 -33.40 13.80 1.21
CA SER A 135 -33.80 14.63 0.07
C SER A 135 -32.90 15.85 -0.09
N GLU A 136 -32.57 16.52 1.02
CA GLU A 136 -31.62 17.63 1.04
C GLU A 136 -30.22 17.19 0.57
N MET A 137 -29.74 16.05 1.07
CA MET A 137 -28.45 15.47 0.69
C MET A 137 -28.41 15.15 -0.81
N LYS A 138 -29.46 14.53 -1.37
CA LYS A 138 -29.57 14.30 -2.83
C LYS A 138 -29.51 15.62 -3.60
N GLY A 139 -30.21 16.65 -3.12
CA GLY A 139 -30.16 17.99 -3.72
C GLY A 139 -28.74 18.56 -3.78
N LYS A 140 -27.99 18.48 -2.68
CA LYS A 140 -26.59 18.94 -2.61
C LYS A 140 -25.67 18.09 -3.50
N LEU A 141 -25.84 16.77 -3.51
CA LEU A 141 -25.00 15.86 -4.30
C LEU A 141 -25.20 16.04 -5.80
N ASN A 142 -26.41 16.35 -6.27
CA ASN A 142 -26.68 16.63 -7.69
C ASN A 142 -25.85 17.80 -8.25
N SER A 143 -25.36 18.70 -7.40
CA SER A 143 -24.46 19.80 -7.82
C SER A 143 -23.05 19.33 -8.16
N PHE A 144 -22.64 18.15 -7.68
CA PHE A 144 -21.28 17.61 -7.84
C PHE A 144 -21.24 16.28 -8.58
N PHE A 145 -22.33 15.52 -8.59
CA PHE A 145 -22.39 14.15 -9.08
C PHE A 145 -23.65 13.89 -9.90
N VAL A 146 -23.56 12.96 -10.84
CA VAL A 146 -24.73 12.35 -11.46
C VAL A 146 -25.28 11.28 -10.52
N LEU A 147 -26.52 11.46 -10.08
CA LEU A 147 -27.18 10.52 -9.18
C LEU A 147 -28.03 9.52 -9.98
N GLU A 148 -27.70 8.23 -9.82
CA GLU A 148 -28.47 7.13 -10.38
C GLU A 148 -29.18 6.36 -9.25
N SER A 149 -30.47 6.07 -9.45
CA SER A 149 -31.24 5.24 -8.53
C SER A 149 -31.23 3.81 -9.04
N VAL A 150 -30.47 2.94 -8.38
CA VAL A 150 -30.45 1.52 -8.69
C VAL A 150 -31.46 0.78 -7.81
N PRO A 151 -32.52 0.15 -8.35
CA PRO A 151 -33.44 -0.64 -7.56
C PRO A 151 -32.71 -1.85 -6.97
N LEU A 152 -33.00 -2.17 -5.71
CA LEU A 152 -32.47 -3.36 -5.05
C LEU A 152 -33.16 -4.59 -5.65
N SER A 153 -32.55 -5.19 -6.67
CA SER A 153 -32.95 -6.51 -7.18
C SER A 153 -32.33 -7.62 -6.32
N GLU A 154 -32.94 -8.80 -6.30
CA GLU A 154 -32.42 -9.95 -5.53
C GLU A 154 -30.95 -10.27 -5.88
N GLY A 155 -30.56 -10.12 -7.16
CA GLY A 155 -29.17 -10.33 -7.62
C GLY A 155 -28.19 -9.27 -7.10
N LEU A 156 -28.59 -8.00 -7.02
CA LEU A 156 -27.74 -6.93 -6.49
C LEU A 156 -27.55 -7.05 -4.97
N VAL A 157 -28.61 -7.44 -4.27
CA VAL A 157 -28.58 -7.69 -2.82
C VAL A 157 -27.70 -8.90 -2.49
N GLY A 158 -27.68 -9.95 -3.33
CA GLY A 158 -26.78 -11.09 -3.17
C GLY A 158 -25.30 -10.69 -3.24
N ASN A 159 -24.94 -9.85 -4.22
CA ASN A 159 -23.57 -9.34 -4.39
C ASN A 159 -23.14 -8.37 -3.27
N LEU A 160 -24.08 -7.62 -2.69
CA LEU A 160 -23.83 -6.77 -1.53
C LEU A 160 -23.70 -7.60 -0.24
N LYS A 161 -24.51 -8.65 -0.06
CA LYS A 161 -24.49 -9.51 1.14
C LYS A 161 -23.21 -10.34 1.27
N CYS A 162 -22.64 -10.81 0.16
CA CYS A 162 -21.39 -11.59 0.18
C CYS A 162 -20.19 -10.78 0.72
N LYS A 163 -20.28 -9.45 0.76
CA LYS A 163 -19.25 -8.56 1.33
C LYS A 163 -19.60 -7.97 2.71
N MET A 164 -20.73 -8.34 3.32
CA MET A 164 -21.21 -7.77 4.59
C MET A 164 -21.21 -8.74 5.78
N THR A 165 -20.72 -9.97 5.60
CA THR A 165 -20.40 -10.87 6.72
C THR A 165 -18.94 -10.70 7.11
N ALA A 166 -18.71 -9.75 8.01
CA ALA A 166 -17.59 -9.71 8.94
C ALA A 166 -18.17 -9.57 10.36
#